data_AF-A0A3P9N4J6-F1
#
_entry.id   AF-A0A3P9N4J6-F1
#
_cell.length_a   1.000
_cell.length_b   1.000
_cell.length_c   1.000
_cell.angle_alpha   90.00
_cell.angle_beta   90.00
_cell.angle_gamma   90.00
#
_symmetry.space_group_name_H-M   'P 1'
#
loop_
_entity.id
_entity.type
_entity.pdbx_description
1 polymer ?
#
loop_
_entity_poly.entity_id
_entity_poly.type
_entity_poly.pdbx_seq_one_letter_code
_entity_poly.pdbx_strand_id
1 'polypeptide(L)'
;MLGTLLGFITNDKPSAIFKISGLKAGEGGAHPFGVMASVSPSVAQVGVSVEALDQLAQQIPVSSAAVSTVDTFMQFTQKMLDSLYNFASSFALSQAQMTPNPTETFIPSSCILKWYENFQRRMAQNPNFWKS
;
A
#
# COMPACT_ATOMS: atom_id res chain seq x y z
N MET A 1 7.93 6.27 -25.21
CA MET A 1 7.36 6.46 -23.86
C MET A 1 6.21 5.48 -23.76
N LEU A 2 6.24 4.56 -22.79
CA LEU A 2 5.18 3.56 -22.61
C LEU A 2 4.12 4.17 -21.68
N GLY A 3 3.00 4.60 -22.24
CA GLY A 3 1.81 4.98 -21.47
C GLY A 3 1.29 3.78 -20.65
N THR A 4 0.60 4.05 -19.54
CA THR A 4 0.02 3.02 -18.67
C THR A 4 -1.47 3.27 -18.49
N LEU A 5 -2.29 2.23 -18.66
CA LEU A 5 -3.74 2.31 -18.47
C LEU A 5 -4.08 2.40 -16.98
N LEU A 6 -4.59 3.57 -16.55
CA LEU A 6 -4.98 3.81 -15.16
C LEU A 6 -6.37 3.26 -14.84
N GLY A 7 -7.31 3.32 -15.79
CA GLY A 7 -8.69 2.86 -15.62
C GLY A 7 -9.65 3.49 -16.61
N PHE A 8 -10.94 3.43 -16.29
CA PHE A 8 -12.03 3.86 -17.17
C PHE A 8 -12.97 4.84 -16.48
N ILE A 9 -13.63 5.67 -17.29
CA ILE A 9 -14.72 6.56 -16.91
C ILE A 9 -15.85 6.31 -17.91
N THR A 10 -17.09 6.18 -17.44
CA THR A 10 -18.29 5.95 -18.28
C THR A 10 -19.40 6.91 -17.86
N ASN A 11 -20.51 6.94 -18.59
CA ASN A 11 -21.67 7.73 -18.15
C ASN A 11 -22.24 7.24 -16.81
N ASP A 12 -22.20 5.93 -16.56
CA ASP A 12 -22.64 5.34 -15.28
C ASP A 12 -21.66 5.61 -14.14
N LYS A 13 -20.37 5.83 -14.46
CA LYS A 13 -19.32 6.21 -13.52
C LYS A 13 -18.49 7.36 -14.08
N PRO A 14 -18.97 8.61 -13.97
CA PRO A 14 -18.41 9.78 -14.68
C PRO A 14 -17.12 10.33 -14.04
N SER A 15 -16.64 9.73 -12.94
CA SER A 15 -15.39 10.13 -12.30
C SER A 15 -14.66 8.95 -11.67
N ALA A 16 -13.34 9.08 -11.59
CA ALA A 16 -12.45 8.14 -10.93
C ALA A 16 -11.22 8.88 -10.38
N ILE A 17 -10.59 8.31 -9.35
CA ILE A 17 -9.35 8.84 -8.76
C ILE A 17 -8.27 7.77 -8.94
N PHE A 18 -7.09 8.19 -9.41
CA PHE A 18 -5.96 7.31 -9.67
C PHE A 18 -4.70 7.77 -8.92
N LYS A 19 -3.96 6.83 -8.34
CA LYS A 19 -2.65 7.08 -7.75
C LYS A 19 -1.58 6.94 -8.84
N ILE A 20 -0.79 7.99 -9.05
CA ILE A 20 0.28 8.01 -10.06
C ILE A 20 1.68 7.79 -9.48
N SER A 21 1.81 7.80 -8.15
CA SER A 21 3.09 7.59 -7.47
C SER A 21 3.39 6.09 -7.32
N GLY A 22 4.61 5.70 -7.69
CA GLY A 22 5.08 4.31 -7.56
C GLY A 22 4.50 3.35 -8.60
N LEU A 23 3.96 3.86 -9.73
CA LEU A 23 3.56 3.02 -10.85
C LEU A 23 4.79 2.29 -11.42
N LYS A 24 4.69 0.97 -11.61
CA LYS A 24 5.76 0.18 -12.22
C LYS A 24 5.85 0.51 -13.71
N ALA A 25 7.03 0.92 -14.15
CA ALA A 25 7.28 1.17 -15.57
C ALA A 25 7.15 -0.15 -16.37
N GLY A 26 6.37 -0.12 -17.46
CA GLY A 26 6.23 -1.26 -18.38
C GLY A 26 5.07 -2.22 -18.10
N GLU A 27 4.24 -2.00 -17.07
CA GLU A 27 2.98 -2.76 -16.87
C GLU A 27 1.82 -2.25 -17.76
N GLY A 28 2.05 -1.16 -18.52
CA GLY A 28 1.09 -0.61 -19.48
C GLY A 28 1.24 -1.23 -20.86
N GLY A 29 0.17 -1.85 -21.36
CA GLY A 29 0.07 -2.35 -22.73
C GLY A 29 0.14 -1.23 -23.78
N ALA A 30 -0.05 -1.61 -25.06
CA ALA A 30 -0.15 -0.67 -26.17
C ALA A 30 -1.20 0.41 -25.86
N HIS A 31 -0.85 1.67 -26.06
CA HIS A 31 -1.76 2.80 -25.87
C HIS A 31 -2.14 3.41 -27.23
N PRO A 32 -3.38 3.95 -27.37
CA PRO A 32 -3.87 4.51 -28.64
C PRO A 32 -3.19 5.84 -29.01
N PHE A 33 -2.42 6.44 -28.10
CA PHE A 33 -1.72 7.70 -28.35
C PHE A 33 -0.47 7.45 -29.21
N GLY A 34 -0.32 8.22 -30.29
CA GLY A 34 0.90 8.21 -31.09
C GLY A 34 2.13 8.64 -30.29
N VAL A 35 3.32 8.45 -30.86
CA VAL A 35 4.58 8.85 -30.24
C VAL A 35 4.61 10.39 -30.16
N MET A 36 4.29 10.96 -28.99
CA MET A 36 4.54 12.38 -28.74
C MET A 36 6.04 12.62 -28.62
N ALA A 37 6.50 13.75 -29.18
CA ALA A 37 7.86 14.22 -29.06
C ALA A 37 8.32 14.21 -27.59
N SER A 38 9.60 13.91 -27.36
CA SER A 38 10.19 13.70 -26.04
C SER A 38 9.85 14.84 -25.07
N VAL A 39 8.88 14.57 -24.20
CA VAL A 39 8.51 15.47 -23.10
C VAL A 39 9.61 15.40 -22.06
N SER A 40 9.93 16.53 -21.44
CA SER A 40 10.96 16.60 -20.40
C SER A 40 10.64 15.64 -19.24
N PRO A 41 11.64 15.09 -18.53
CA PRO A 41 11.43 14.14 -17.43
C PRO A 41 10.59 14.69 -16.25
N SER A 42 10.46 16.02 -16.16
CA SER A 42 9.68 16.73 -15.16
C SER A 42 8.19 16.85 -15.47
N VAL A 43 7.75 16.45 -16.66
CA VAL A 43 6.37 16.63 -17.13
C VAL A 43 5.71 15.27 -17.33
N ALA A 44 4.65 15.02 -16.57
CA ALA A 44 3.77 13.86 -16.76
C ALA A 44 2.61 14.22 -17.72
N GLN A 45 2.09 13.21 -18.42
CA GLN A 45 0.96 13.37 -19.33
C GLN A 45 -0.18 12.43 -18.93
N VAL A 46 -1.41 12.89 -19.13
CA VAL A 46 -2.63 12.10 -18.98
C VAL A 46 -3.34 12.10 -20.33
N GLY A 47 -3.54 10.91 -20.89
CA GLY A 47 -4.28 10.72 -22.14
C GLY A 47 -5.69 10.20 -21.86
N VAL A 48 -6.68 10.75 -22.56
CA VAL A 48 -8.06 10.24 -22.56
C VAL A 48 -8.41 9.79 -23.97
N SER A 49 -8.81 8.54 -24.10
CA SER A 49 -9.23 7.91 -25.35
C SER A 49 -10.72 7.55 -25.24
N VAL A 50 -11.50 7.85 -26.27
CA VAL A 50 -12.90 7.45 -26.35
C VAL A 50 -12.97 6.12 -27.08
N GLU A 51 -13.40 5.08 -26.39
CA GLU A 51 -13.41 3.71 -26.88
C GLU A 51 -14.77 3.04 -26.66
N ALA A 52 -15.08 2.01 -27.43
CA ALA A 52 -16.31 1.25 -27.26
C ALA A 52 -16.29 0.47 -25.93
N LEU A 53 -17.45 0.39 -25.25
CA LEU A 53 -17.55 -0.31 -23.95
C LEU A 53 -17.07 -1.76 -24.02
N ASP A 54 -17.33 -2.46 -25.14
CA ASP A 54 -16.88 -3.83 -25.35
C ASP A 54 -15.35 -3.96 -25.41
N GLN A 55 -14.65 -2.92 -25.89
CA GLN A 55 -13.18 -2.88 -25.92
C GLN A 55 -12.62 -2.59 -24.52
N LEU A 56 -13.25 -1.68 -23.78
CA LEU A 56 -12.84 -1.36 -22.40
C LEU A 56 -12.96 -2.59 -21.48
N ALA A 57 -14.00 -3.40 -21.68
CA ALA A 57 -14.20 -4.64 -20.90
C ALA A 57 -13.08 -5.67 -21.07
N GLN A 58 -12.32 -5.60 -22.17
CA GLN A 58 -11.19 -6.49 -22.45
C GLN A 58 -9.86 -5.95 -21.93
N GLN A 59 -9.82 -4.70 -21.47
CA GLN A 59 -8.61 -4.06 -20.98
C GLN A 59 -8.47 -4.25 -19.47
N ILE A 60 -7.23 -4.45 -19.01
CA ILE A 60 -6.90 -4.61 -17.59
C ILE A 60 -6.12 -3.37 -17.14
N PRO A 61 -6.73 -2.48 -16.34
CA PRO A 61 -6.01 -1.37 -15.72
C PRO A 61 -4.94 -1.86 -14.76
N VAL A 62 -3.89 -1.07 -14.56
CA VAL A 62 -2.86 -1.43 -13.58
C VAL A 62 -3.40 -1.35 -12.15
N SER A 63 -3.21 -2.41 -11.38
CA SER A 63 -3.75 -2.53 -10.02
C SER A 63 -3.21 -1.45 -9.07
N SER A 64 -2.01 -0.95 -9.33
CA SER A 64 -1.35 0.11 -8.55
C SER A 64 -1.97 1.50 -8.75
N ALA A 65 -2.77 1.70 -9.80
CA ALA A 65 -3.46 2.97 -10.06
C ALA A 65 -4.74 3.12 -9.25
N ALA A 66 -5.34 2.03 -8.77
CA ALA A 66 -6.55 2.08 -7.96
C ALA A 66 -6.29 2.75 -6.60
N VAL A 67 -7.07 3.78 -6.26
CA VAL A 67 -6.99 4.44 -4.96
C VAL A 67 -7.78 3.64 -3.93
N SER A 68 -7.10 2.73 -3.24
CA SER A 68 -7.61 2.09 -2.04
C SER A 68 -7.12 2.86 -0.80
N THR A 69 -8.00 3.65 -0.18
CA THR A 69 -7.71 4.28 1.13
C THR A 69 -7.46 3.23 2.22
N VAL A 70 -8.11 2.06 2.09
CA VAL A 70 -7.89 0.87 2.92
C VAL A 70 -6.43 0.40 2.87
N ASP A 71 -5.81 0.40 1.68
CA ASP A 71 -4.43 -0.09 1.52
C ASP A 71 -3.41 0.84 2.20
N THR A 72 -3.62 2.15 2.14
CA THR A 72 -2.67 3.11 2.76
C THR A 72 -2.71 3.01 4.29
N PHE A 73 -3.91 2.88 4.86
CA PHE A 73 -4.09 2.73 6.29
C PHE A 73 -3.55 1.38 6.80
N MET A 74 -3.86 0.30 6.10
CA MET A 74 -3.33 -1.03 6.41
C MET A 74 -1.80 -1.06 6.35
N GLN A 75 -1.19 -0.45 5.32
CA GLN A 75 0.26 -0.34 5.22
C GLN A 75 0.87 0.47 6.38
N PHE A 76 0.24 1.58 6.77
CA PHE A 76 0.68 2.36 7.92
C PHE A 76 0.63 1.54 9.21
N THR A 77 -0.51 0.89 9.49
CA THR A 77 -0.68 0.10 10.71
C THR A 77 0.27 -1.10 10.74
N GLN A 78 0.49 -1.80 9.61
CA GLN A 78 1.50 -2.85 9.51
C GLN A 78 2.90 -2.34 9.84
N LYS A 79 3.33 -1.25 9.20
CA LYS A 79 4.66 -0.67 9.46
C LYS A 79 4.83 -0.22 10.90
N MET A 80 3.77 0.30 11.53
CA MET A 80 3.79 0.70 12.93
C MET A 80 3.95 -0.52 13.86
N LEU A 81 3.23 -1.61 13.60
CA LEU A 81 3.35 -2.85 14.37
C LEU A 81 4.76 -3.45 14.25
N ASP A 82 5.29 -3.53 13.03
CA ASP A 82 6.63 -4.05 12.76
C ASP A 82 7.70 -3.18 13.46
N SER A 83 7.57 -1.85 13.35
CA SER A 83 8.48 -0.91 14.01
C SER A 83 8.48 -1.09 15.53
N LEU A 84 7.31 -1.21 16.15
CA LEU A 84 7.20 -1.38 17.60
C LEU A 84 7.78 -2.73 18.05
N TYR A 85 7.42 -3.82 17.36
CA TYR A 85 7.90 -5.16 17.70
C TYR A 85 9.43 -5.23 17.56
N ASN A 86 10.00 -4.70 16.47
CA ASN A 86 11.44 -4.68 16.25
C ASN A 86 12.16 -3.82 17.29
N PHE A 87 11.61 -2.65 17.63
CA PHE A 87 12.16 -1.80 18.68
C PHE A 87 12.14 -2.50 20.04
N ALA A 88 10.99 -3.02 20.48
CA ALA A 88 10.90 -3.69 21.78
C ALA A 88 11.77 -4.96 21.86
N SER A 89 11.85 -5.72 20.76
CA SER A 89 12.65 -6.94 20.70
C SER A 89 14.16 -6.67 20.72
N SER A 90 14.62 -5.49 20.33
CA SER A 90 16.04 -5.14 20.41
C SER A 90 16.56 -4.98 21.85
N PHE A 91 15.65 -4.79 22.82
CA PHE A 91 15.94 -4.77 24.25
C PHE A 91 15.70 -6.11 24.94
N ALA A 92 15.41 -7.18 24.19
CA ALA A 92 15.17 -8.49 24.78
C ALA A 92 16.46 -9.03 25.42
N LEU A 93 16.40 -9.26 26.72
CA LEU A 93 17.50 -9.81 27.51
C LEU A 93 17.04 -11.06 28.25
N SER A 94 17.92 -12.05 28.35
CA SER A 94 17.72 -13.18 29.28
C SER A 94 18.00 -12.74 30.71
N GLN A 95 17.47 -13.46 31.70
CA GLN A 95 17.75 -13.18 33.11
C GLN A 95 19.26 -13.19 33.43
N ALA A 96 20.05 -14.00 32.73
CA ALA A 96 21.50 -14.07 32.90
C ALA A 96 22.24 -12.80 32.42
N GLN A 97 21.60 -11.99 31.56
CA GLN A 97 22.16 -10.74 31.01
C GLN A 97 21.61 -9.49 31.71
N MET A 98 20.65 -9.64 32.62
CA MET A 98 20.04 -8.52 33.34
C MET A 98 20.98 -8.01 34.44
N THR A 99 21.09 -6.69 34.55
CA THR A 99 21.69 -6.02 35.71
C THR A 99 20.60 -5.76 36.76
N PRO A 100 20.90 -5.88 38.06
CA PRO A 100 19.90 -5.62 39.10
C PRO A 100 19.38 -4.16 39.03
N ASN A 101 18.11 -4.01 38.69
CA ASN A 101 17.42 -2.72 38.68
C ASN A 101 16.05 -2.84 39.37
N PRO A 102 15.96 -2.60 40.69
CA PRO A 102 14.75 -2.87 41.48
C PRO A 102 13.61 -1.88 41.21
N THR A 103 13.85 -0.79 40.50
CA THR A 103 12.82 0.22 40.17
C THR A 103 12.21 0.03 38.78
N GLU A 104 12.78 -0.87 37.96
CA GLU A 104 12.36 -1.11 36.59
C GLU A 104 11.43 -2.32 36.49
N THR A 105 10.39 -2.18 35.67
CA THR A 105 9.44 -3.25 35.39
C THR A 105 9.74 -3.88 34.05
N PHE A 106 9.77 -5.22 34.01
CA PHE A 106 10.10 -5.97 32.81
C PHE A 106 8.86 -6.70 32.27
N ILE A 107 8.67 -6.63 30.95
CA ILE A 107 7.64 -7.38 30.24
C ILE A 107 8.32 -8.59 29.56
N PRO A 108 7.84 -9.83 29.77
CA PRO A 108 8.38 -10.99 29.06
C PRO A 108 8.28 -10.81 27.54
N SER A 109 9.34 -11.15 26.80
CA SER A 109 9.36 -11.04 25.33
C SER A 109 8.20 -11.82 24.67
N SER A 110 7.82 -12.95 25.25
CA SER A 110 6.67 -13.76 24.81
C SER A 110 5.32 -13.02 24.90
N CYS A 111 5.18 -12.06 25.82
CA CYS A 111 3.98 -11.22 25.92
C CYS A 111 3.86 -10.28 24.71
N ILE A 112 4.96 -9.62 24.35
CA ILE A 112 5.03 -8.71 23.19
C ILE A 112 4.81 -9.48 21.88
N LEU A 113 5.43 -10.65 21.73
CA LEU A 113 5.23 -11.51 20.56
C LEU A 113 3.75 -11.93 20.42
N LYS A 114 3.14 -12.44 21.50
CA LYS A 114 1.71 -12.82 21.49
C LYS A 114 0.81 -11.62 21.18
N TRP A 115 1.12 -10.44 21.69
CA TRP A 115 0.37 -9.22 21.38
C TRP A 115 0.44 -8.89 19.89
N TYR A 116 1.66 -8.89 19.33
CA TYR A 116 1.91 -8.60 17.92
C TYR A 116 1.17 -9.58 16.99
N GLU A 117 1.28 -10.89 17.23
CA GLU A 117 0.58 -11.93 16.45
C GLU A 117 -0.95 -11.77 16.53
N ASN A 118 -1.48 -11.51 17.73
CA ASN A 118 -2.93 -11.31 17.90
C ASN A 118 -3.42 -10.04 17.22
N PHE A 119 -2.64 -8.95 17.27
CA PHE A 119 -3.01 -7.70 16.61
C PHE A 119 -3.03 -7.90 15.09
N GLN A 120 -1.99 -8.51 14.52
CA GLN A 120 -1.94 -8.80 13.08
C GLN A 120 -3.11 -9.68 12.64
N ARG A 121 -3.43 -10.73 13.40
CA ARG A 121 -4.56 -11.61 13.11
C ARG A 121 -5.89 -10.86 13.12
N ARG A 122 -6.14 -10.02 14.12
CA ARG A 122 -7.37 -9.20 14.19
C ARG A 122 -7.46 -8.19 13.05
N MET A 123 -6.34 -7.57 12.71
CA MET A 123 -6.25 -6.59 11.62
C MET A 123 -6.52 -7.23 10.25
N ALA A 124 -6.01 -8.44 10.01
CA ALA A 124 -6.28 -9.17 8.77
C ALA A 124 -7.77 -9.53 8.59
N GLN A 125 -8.49 -9.76 9.69
CA GLN A 125 -9.93 -10.04 9.67
C GLN A 125 -10.78 -8.77 9.55
N ASN A 126 -10.40 -7.72 10.28
CA ASN A 126 -11.08 -6.43 10.27
C ASN A 126 -10.06 -5.29 10.41
N PRO A 127 -9.71 -4.58 9.33
CA PRO A 127 -8.79 -3.44 9.35
C PRO A 127 -9.10 -2.36 10.39
N ASN A 128 -10.37 -2.20 10.78
CA ASN A 128 -10.85 -1.15 11.67
C ASN A 128 -11.16 -1.63 13.10
N PHE A 129 -10.75 -2.86 13.48
CA PHE A 129 -11.17 -3.47 14.77
C PHE A 129 -10.81 -2.65 16.02
N TRP A 130 -9.80 -1.80 15.94
CA TRP A 130 -9.26 -1.01 17.05
C TRP A 130 -9.84 0.39 17.14
N LYS A 131 -10.67 0.82 16.18
CA LYS A 131 -11.25 2.16 16.11
C LYS A 131 -12.59 2.29 16.86
N SER A 132 -13.03 1.23 17.55
CA SER A 132 -14.30 1.17 18.30
C SER A 132 -14.06 1.23 19.80
#